data_AF-A0A8S3QJD2-F1
#
_entry.id   AF-A0A8S3QJD2-F1
#
_cell.length_a   1.000
_cell.length_b   1.000
_cell.length_c   1.000
_cell.angle_alpha   90.00
_cell.angle_beta   90.00
_cell.angle_gamma   90.00
#
_symmetry.space_group_name_H-M   'P 1'
#
loop_
_entity.id
_entity.type
_entity.pdbx_description
1 polymer ?
#
loop_
_entity_poly.entity_id
_entity_poly.type
_entity_poly.pdbx_seq_one_letter_code
_entity_poly.pdbx_strand_id
1 'polypeptide(L)'
;MNTFVGNIFSPLDDLQVLHISHDLLSTYSREADFHNITKVFSYDGPSNGSFAEIFSVMKNLKYLHSHIQIHVLRNCTFHAFAETPLKYLEINGKLMTIEKDTFSPLAFLSSLVIPNARFLKLSNTLPALHAFENRQMDELNFNNNFRVHGEFIITTD
;
A
#
# COMPACT_ATOMS: atom_id res chain seq x y z
N MET A 1 -17.24 -26.20 2.88
CA MET A 1 -16.16 -25.24 2.57
C MET A 1 -15.13 -25.99 1.74
N ASN A 2 -14.98 -25.64 0.46
CA ASN A 2 -13.96 -26.23 -0.39
C ASN A 2 -12.69 -25.41 -0.24
N THR A 3 -11.73 -25.91 0.53
CA THR A 3 -10.35 -25.42 0.50
C THR A 3 -9.73 -25.89 -0.81
N PHE A 4 -9.51 -24.99 -1.75
CA PHE A 4 -8.67 -25.27 -2.91
C PHE A 4 -7.23 -25.42 -2.42
N VAL A 5 -6.75 -26.66 -2.35
CA VAL A 5 -5.36 -27.00 -2.01
C VAL A 5 -4.59 -27.16 -3.30
N GLY A 6 -4.33 -26.05 -3.99
CA GLY A 6 -3.56 -26.02 -5.23
C GLY A 6 -2.90 -24.66 -5.41
N ASN A 7 -1.65 -24.65 -5.84
CA ASN A 7 -0.91 -23.43 -6.14
C ASN A 7 -1.45 -22.85 -7.45
N ILE A 8 -2.50 -22.04 -7.37
CA ILE A 8 -3.30 -21.59 -8.52
C ILE A 8 -2.55 -20.62 -9.45
N PHE A 9 -1.48 -20.00 -8.95
CA PHE A 9 -0.67 -19.04 -9.69
C PHE A 9 0.66 -19.61 -10.18
N SER A 10 1.13 -20.76 -9.65
CA SER A 10 2.35 -21.42 -10.16
C SER A 10 2.36 -21.76 -11.64
N PRO A 11 1.23 -22.05 -12.33
CA PRO A 11 1.27 -22.26 -13.78
C PRO A 11 1.45 -20.95 -14.57
N LEU A 12 1.43 -19.80 -13.89
CA LEU A 12 1.45 -18.47 -14.47
C LEU A 12 2.78 -17.76 -14.16
N ASP A 13 3.90 -18.43 -14.45
CA ASP A 13 5.25 -17.92 -14.13
C ASP A 13 5.53 -16.52 -14.71
N ASP A 14 4.90 -16.15 -15.83
CA ASP A 14 5.05 -14.83 -16.45
C ASP A 14 4.04 -13.78 -15.92
N LEU A 15 3.14 -14.14 -15.00
CA LEU A 15 2.16 -13.21 -14.47
C LEU A 15 2.85 -12.17 -13.57
N GLN A 16 2.85 -10.93 -14.02
CA GLN A 16 3.42 -9.80 -13.28
C GLN A 16 2.37 -8.85 -12.72
N VAL A 17 1.14 -8.92 -13.23
CA VAL A 17 0.07 -7.99 -12.95
C VAL A 17 -1.14 -8.75 -12.44
N LEU A 18 -1.64 -8.36 -11.27
CA LEU A 18 -2.79 -8.98 -10.64
C LEU A 18 -3.90 -7.96 -10.40
N HIS A 19 -5.11 -8.30 -10.87
CA HIS A 19 -6.35 -7.60 -10.53
C HIS A 19 -7.17 -8.55 -9.68
N ILE A 20 -7.39 -8.22 -8.40
CA ILE A 20 -7.97 -9.18 -7.46
C ILE A 20 -8.85 -8.49 -6.41
N SER A 21 -9.93 -9.15 -5.99
CA SER A 21 -10.69 -8.71 -4.81
C SER A 21 -10.16 -9.40 -3.56
N HIS A 22 -10.38 -8.80 -2.39
CA HIS A 22 -9.92 -9.37 -1.12
C HIS A 22 -10.42 -10.79 -0.84
N ASP A 23 -11.66 -11.08 -1.23
CA ASP A 23 -12.32 -12.36 -0.94
C ASP A 23 -11.55 -13.54 -1.54
N LEU A 24 -10.78 -13.30 -2.60
CA LEU A 24 -9.88 -14.29 -3.17
C LEU A 24 -8.62 -14.41 -2.32
N LEU A 25 -7.91 -13.33 -2.02
CA LEU A 25 -6.60 -13.37 -1.34
C LEU A 25 -6.64 -13.88 0.10
N SER A 26 -7.71 -13.63 0.85
CA SER A 26 -7.83 -14.11 2.24
C SER A 26 -7.79 -15.64 2.38
N THR A 27 -7.96 -16.37 1.26
CA THR A 27 -7.89 -17.83 1.20
C THR A 27 -6.55 -18.38 0.71
N TYR A 28 -5.62 -17.52 0.27
CA TYR A 28 -4.31 -17.92 -0.27
C TYR A 28 -3.17 -17.33 0.56
N SER A 29 -2.30 -18.20 1.08
CA SER A 29 -1.23 -17.79 2.01
C SER A 29 0.16 -18.33 1.64
N ARG A 30 0.33 -18.89 0.44
CA ARG A 30 1.61 -19.48 0.05
C ARG A 30 2.46 -18.49 -0.74
N GLU A 31 3.64 -18.21 -0.21
CA GLU A 31 4.64 -17.29 -0.78
C GLU A 31 5.01 -17.63 -2.23
N ALA A 32 5.12 -18.92 -2.54
CA ALA A 32 5.45 -19.40 -3.89
C ALA A 32 4.48 -18.92 -4.97
N ASP A 33 3.23 -18.63 -4.61
CA ASP A 33 2.17 -18.34 -5.56
C ASP A 33 2.26 -16.89 -6.08
N PHE A 34 2.99 -16.00 -5.39
CA PHE A 34 3.03 -14.57 -5.72
C PHE A 34 4.42 -14.01 -6.01
N HIS A 35 5.44 -14.87 -6.10
CA HIS A 35 6.83 -14.43 -6.22
C HIS A 35 7.10 -13.56 -7.46
N ASN A 36 6.38 -13.74 -8.58
CA ASN A 36 6.57 -12.95 -9.81
C ASN A 36 5.65 -11.72 -9.91
N ILE A 37 4.71 -11.54 -8.98
CA ILE A 37 3.80 -10.40 -9.00
C ILE A 37 4.57 -9.11 -8.67
N THR A 38 4.51 -8.15 -9.58
CA THR A 38 5.14 -6.83 -9.40
C THR A 38 4.12 -5.70 -9.33
N LYS A 39 2.88 -5.93 -9.77
CA LYS A 39 1.80 -4.94 -9.80
C LYS A 39 0.49 -5.54 -9.31
N VAL A 40 -0.20 -4.83 -8.42
CA VAL A 40 -1.58 -5.13 -8.00
C VAL A 40 -2.42 -3.87 -8.20
N PHE A 41 -3.49 -3.96 -8.99
CA PHE A 41 -4.30 -2.79 -9.39
C PHE A 41 -5.63 -2.63 -8.66
N SER A 42 -6.05 -3.67 -7.96
CA SER A 42 -7.26 -3.60 -7.16
C SER A 42 -7.08 -4.56 -6.01
N TYR A 43 -7.41 -4.08 -4.82
CA TYR A 43 -7.60 -4.86 -3.62
C TYR A 43 -8.68 -4.14 -2.81
N ASP A 44 -9.81 -4.81 -2.58
CA ASP A 44 -10.95 -4.28 -1.84
C ASP A 44 -11.20 -5.15 -0.62
N GLY A 45 -10.47 -4.89 0.48
CA GLY A 45 -10.48 -5.73 1.69
C GLY A 45 -10.71 -4.97 2.99
N PRO A 46 -10.99 -5.70 4.09
CA PRO A 46 -11.32 -5.14 5.38
C PRO A 46 -10.13 -4.35 5.95
N SER A 47 -10.47 -3.31 6.71
CA SER A 47 -9.56 -2.31 7.29
C SER A 47 -8.67 -2.80 8.44
N ASN A 48 -8.60 -4.11 8.65
CA ASN A 48 -8.03 -4.68 9.87
C ASN A 48 -6.56 -5.08 9.59
N GLY A 49 -5.83 -5.55 10.61
CA GLY A 49 -4.40 -5.91 10.51
C GLY A 49 -4.03 -6.87 9.36
N SER A 50 -5.01 -7.51 8.70
CA SER A 50 -4.85 -8.38 7.54
C SER A 50 -4.43 -7.68 6.24
N PHE A 51 -4.52 -6.35 6.14
CA PHE A 51 -4.06 -5.63 4.95
C PHE A 51 -2.60 -5.96 4.61
N ALA A 52 -1.72 -5.89 5.62
CA ALA A 52 -0.29 -6.12 5.45
C ALA A 52 0.02 -7.60 5.18
N GLU A 53 -0.67 -8.51 5.87
CA GLU A 53 -0.38 -9.95 5.82
C GLU A 53 -0.53 -10.52 4.41
N ILE A 54 -1.52 -10.07 3.65
CA ILE A 54 -1.76 -10.54 2.29
C ILE A 54 -0.64 -10.13 1.32
N PHE A 55 -0.03 -8.98 1.53
CA PHE A 55 1.08 -8.52 0.68
C PHE A 55 2.45 -9.00 1.18
N SER A 56 2.53 -9.57 2.38
CA SER A 56 3.80 -10.07 2.96
C SER A 56 4.48 -11.14 2.11
N VAL A 57 3.68 -11.87 1.32
CA VAL A 57 4.10 -12.91 0.37
C VAL A 57 4.52 -12.35 -1.00
N MET A 58 4.19 -11.09 -1.32
CA MET A 58 4.47 -10.47 -2.62
C MET A 58 5.80 -9.71 -2.60
N LYS A 59 6.91 -10.43 -2.40
CA LYS A 59 8.26 -9.82 -2.18
C LYS A 59 8.76 -8.93 -3.32
N ASN A 60 8.24 -9.12 -4.53
CA ASN A 60 8.63 -8.35 -5.71
C ASN A 60 7.63 -7.23 -6.06
N LEU A 61 6.65 -6.95 -5.21
CA LEU A 61 5.62 -5.95 -5.46
C LEU A 61 6.25 -4.55 -5.53
N LYS A 62 5.99 -3.85 -6.64
CA LYS A 62 6.48 -2.49 -6.91
C LYS A 62 5.36 -1.47 -6.99
N TYR A 63 4.15 -1.90 -7.37
CA TYR A 63 3.00 -1.02 -7.55
C TYR A 63 1.78 -1.63 -6.88
N LEU A 64 1.16 -0.87 -5.98
CA LEU A 64 -0.07 -1.27 -5.30
C LEU A 64 -1.11 -0.16 -5.44
N HIS A 65 -2.21 -0.46 -6.12
CA HIS A 65 -3.43 0.32 -6.09
C HIS A 65 -4.45 -0.43 -5.24
N SER A 66 -4.83 0.19 -4.13
CA SER A 66 -5.72 -0.39 -3.13
C SER A 66 -7.02 0.41 -3.04
N HIS A 67 -8.15 -0.27 -3.22
CA HIS A 67 -9.49 0.27 -3.04
C HIS A 67 -10.00 -0.11 -1.65
N ILE A 68 -9.42 0.50 -0.61
CA ILE A 68 -9.74 0.14 0.77
C ILE A 68 -10.71 1.14 1.38
N GLN A 69 -11.80 0.64 1.98
CA GLN A 69 -12.70 1.46 2.81
C GLN A 69 -12.11 1.77 4.20
N ILE A 70 -10.82 2.11 4.24
CA ILE A 70 -10.11 2.44 5.47
C ILE A 70 -10.36 3.90 5.84
N HIS A 71 -10.82 4.10 7.07
CA HIS A 71 -10.99 5.42 7.67
C HIS A 71 -9.78 5.85 8.51
N VAL A 72 -9.02 4.88 9.03
CA VAL A 72 -7.84 5.11 9.86
C VAL A 72 -6.71 4.18 9.41
N LEU A 73 -5.58 4.75 8.96
CA LEU A 73 -4.35 3.98 8.80
C LEU A 73 -3.59 4.00 10.12
N ARG A 74 -3.26 2.80 10.64
CA ARG A 74 -2.51 2.64 11.87
C ARG A 74 -1.02 2.59 11.59
N ASN A 75 -0.20 2.79 12.62
CA ASN A 75 1.25 2.75 12.46
C ASN A 75 1.76 1.39 11.92
N CYS A 76 1.05 0.30 12.21
CA CYS A 76 1.40 -1.05 11.78
C CYS A 76 0.87 -1.46 10.40
N THR A 77 0.07 -0.63 9.72
CA THR A 77 -0.63 -1.02 8.49
C THR A 77 0.31 -1.48 7.37
N PHE A 78 1.55 -1.00 7.34
CA PHE A 78 2.49 -1.32 6.26
C PHE A 78 3.71 -2.14 6.71
N HIS A 79 3.72 -2.73 7.90
CA HIS A 79 4.89 -3.47 8.41
C HIS A 79 5.38 -4.59 7.48
N ALA A 80 4.47 -5.29 6.78
CA ALA A 80 4.84 -6.34 5.83
C ALA A 80 5.64 -5.83 4.61
N PHE A 81 5.61 -4.53 4.35
CA PHE A 81 6.32 -3.89 3.24
C PHE A 81 7.74 -3.45 3.60
N ALA A 82 8.21 -3.68 4.83
CA ALA A 82 9.53 -3.24 5.29
C ALA A 82 10.69 -3.63 4.35
N GLU A 83 10.60 -4.81 3.74
CA GLU A 83 11.60 -5.35 2.80
C GLU A 83 11.09 -5.37 1.35
N THR A 84 9.87 -4.90 1.10
CA THR A 84 9.25 -4.94 -0.23
C THR A 84 9.68 -3.71 -1.03
N PRO A 85 10.13 -3.85 -2.29
CA PRO A 85 10.57 -2.74 -3.13
C PRO A 85 9.38 -1.94 -3.70
N LEU A 86 8.37 -1.64 -2.86
CA LEU A 86 7.16 -0.93 -3.24
C LEU A 86 7.51 0.52 -3.56
N LYS A 87 7.36 0.91 -4.84
CA LYS A 87 7.67 2.25 -5.35
C LYS A 87 6.44 3.15 -5.39
N TYR A 88 5.29 2.57 -5.71
CA TYR A 88 4.03 3.28 -5.90
C TYR A 88 2.94 2.68 -5.00
N LEU A 89 2.27 3.55 -4.24
CA LEU A 89 1.14 3.20 -3.41
C LEU A 89 0.00 4.18 -3.64
N GLU A 90 -1.11 3.66 -4.14
CA GLU A 90 -2.39 4.36 -4.18
C GLU A 90 -3.36 3.76 -3.18
N ILE A 91 -3.92 4.62 -2.32
CA ILE A 91 -4.94 4.27 -1.33
C ILE A 91 -6.22 5.01 -1.71
N ASN A 92 -7.05 4.35 -2.48
CA ASN A 92 -8.36 4.85 -2.86
C ASN A 92 -9.39 4.50 -1.78
N GLY A 93 -9.60 5.42 -0.84
CA GLY A 93 -10.48 5.24 0.30
C GLY A 93 -10.94 6.55 0.93
N LYS A 94 -11.94 6.49 1.82
CA LYS A 94 -12.44 7.63 2.60
C LYS A 94 -11.61 7.86 3.87
N LEU A 95 -10.29 8.00 3.69
CA LEU A 95 -9.35 8.07 4.80
C LEU A 95 -9.51 9.36 5.60
N MET A 96 -9.65 9.26 6.92
CA MET A 96 -9.86 10.40 7.82
C MET A 96 -8.66 10.67 8.73
N THR A 97 -7.94 9.61 9.11
CA THR A 97 -6.81 9.68 10.06
C THR A 97 -5.66 8.81 9.58
N ILE A 98 -4.44 9.30 9.78
CA ILE A 98 -3.19 8.53 9.64
C ILE A 98 -2.44 8.66 10.95
N GLU A 99 -2.07 7.55 11.56
CA GLU A 99 -1.23 7.57 12.75
C GLU A 99 0.21 7.96 12.39
N LYS A 100 0.94 8.44 13.39
CA LYS A 100 2.37 8.72 13.25
C LYS A 100 3.10 7.43 12.83
N ASP A 101 4.14 7.59 12.01
CA ASP A 101 5.04 6.49 11.59
C ASP A 101 4.39 5.40 10.72
N THR A 102 3.12 5.57 10.30
CA THR A 102 2.43 4.62 9.40
C THR A 102 3.24 4.28 8.16
N PHE A 103 3.91 5.25 7.56
CA PHE A 103 4.64 5.05 6.31
C PHE A 103 6.13 4.70 6.51
N SER A 104 6.62 4.62 7.76
CA SER A 104 8.02 4.31 8.05
C SER A 104 8.52 2.99 7.46
N PRO A 105 7.71 1.91 7.38
CA PRO A 105 8.12 0.68 6.70
C PRO A 105 8.30 0.82 5.18
N LEU A 106 7.78 1.88 4.55
CA LEU A 106 7.77 2.03 3.10
C LEU A 106 9.07 2.68 2.60
N ALA A 107 10.21 2.05 2.85
CA ALA A 107 11.54 2.60 2.61
C ALA A 107 11.84 2.94 1.14
N PHE A 108 11.23 2.20 0.20
CA PHE A 108 11.46 2.34 -1.24
C PHE A 108 10.41 3.18 -1.98
N LEU A 109 9.40 3.67 -1.26
CA LEU A 109 8.29 4.40 -1.86
C LEU A 109 8.77 5.74 -2.43
N SER A 110 8.42 6.01 -3.68
CA SER A 110 8.67 7.31 -4.34
C SER A 110 7.37 8.01 -4.72
N SER A 111 6.23 7.32 -4.74
CA SER A 111 4.93 7.91 -5.07
C SER A 111 3.85 7.45 -4.10
N LEU A 112 3.16 8.40 -3.47
CA LEU A 112 2.00 8.16 -2.58
C LEU A 112 0.79 8.98 -3.04
N VAL A 113 -0.29 8.27 -3.36
CA VAL A 113 -1.54 8.87 -3.85
C VAL A 113 -2.70 8.42 -2.96
N ILE A 114 -3.42 9.38 -2.37
CA ILE A 114 -4.63 9.16 -1.56
C ILE A 114 -5.71 10.12 -2.05
N PRO A 115 -6.36 9.79 -3.19
CA PRO A 115 -7.13 10.76 -3.97
C PRO A 115 -8.45 11.19 -3.32
N ASN A 116 -8.95 10.41 -2.35
CA ASN A 116 -10.25 10.61 -1.70
C ASN A 116 -10.14 10.83 -0.18
N ALA A 117 -8.97 11.29 0.29
CA ALA A 117 -8.77 11.60 1.69
C ALA A 117 -9.69 12.72 2.18
N ARG A 118 -10.23 12.56 3.39
CA ARG A 118 -11.11 13.49 4.10
C ARG A 118 -10.49 13.91 5.43
N PHE A 119 -9.19 14.22 5.42
CA PHE A 119 -8.52 14.67 6.64
C PHE A 119 -9.21 15.92 7.19
N LEU A 120 -9.52 15.88 8.49
CA LEU A 120 -10.11 17.03 9.18
C LEU A 120 -9.08 18.18 9.34
N LYS A 121 -7.79 17.86 9.42
CA LYS A 121 -6.67 18.81 9.52
C LYS A 121 -5.37 18.23 8.94
N LEU A 122 -4.59 19.08 8.26
CA LEU A 122 -3.27 18.73 7.72
C LEU A 122 -2.24 18.41 8.82
N SER A 123 -2.39 19.03 10.00
CA SER A 123 -1.57 18.73 11.18
C SER A 123 -1.60 17.26 11.62
N ASN A 124 -2.65 16.53 11.25
CA ASN A 124 -2.78 15.12 11.60
C ASN A 124 -2.11 14.20 10.58
N THR A 125 -1.69 14.72 9.43
CA THR A 125 -0.98 13.96 8.38
C THR A 125 0.51 14.23 8.40
N LEU A 126 0.94 15.44 8.79
CA LEU A 126 2.37 15.79 8.89
C LEU A 126 3.21 14.78 9.70
N PRO A 127 2.78 14.30 10.89
CA PRO A 127 3.56 13.31 11.64
C PRO A 127 3.80 12.00 10.89
N ALA A 128 2.88 11.59 10.00
CA ALA A 128 3.05 10.42 9.16
C ALA A 128 4.00 10.69 7.98
N LEU A 129 4.05 11.94 7.49
CA LEU A 129 4.91 12.34 6.38
C LEU A 129 6.39 12.49 6.77
N HIS A 130 6.73 12.60 8.07
CA HIS A 130 8.13 12.52 8.52
C HIS A 130 8.83 11.23 8.09
N ALA A 131 8.10 10.15 7.80
CA ALA A 131 8.66 8.92 7.22
C ALA A 131 9.34 9.12 5.85
N PHE A 132 9.07 10.25 5.21
CA PHE A 132 9.60 10.64 3.90
C PHE A 132 10.63 11.78 4.00
N GLU A 133 11.01 12.19 5.21
CA GLU A 133 11.98 13.26 5.42
C GLU A 133 13.33 12.90 4.77
N ASN A 134 13.92 13.88 4.06
CA ASN A 134 15.15 13.76 3.29
C ASN A 134 15.11 12.70 2.17
N ARG A 135 13.92 12.25 1.76
CA ARG A 135 13.73 11.33 0.64
C ARG A 135 13.30 12.07 -0.62
N GLN A 136 13.79 11.60 -1.76
CA GLN A 136 13.32 12.02 -3.08
C GLN A 136 12.00 11.33 -3.39
N MET A 137 10.97 12.12 -3.63
CA MET A 137 9.62 11.67 -3.99
C MET A 137 9.23 12.21 -5.36
N ASP A 138 8.56 11.39 -6.17
CA ASP A 138 8.04 11.72 -7.49
C ASP A 138 6.61 12.29 -7.44
N GLU A 139 5.81 11.82 -6.48
CA GLU A 139 4.43 12.28 -6.27
C GLU A 139 4.02 12.17 -4.80
N LEU A 140 3.42 13.24 -4.28
CA LEU A 140 2.60 13.22 -3.07
C LEU A 140 1.26 13.88 -3.37
N ASN A 141 0.19 13.10 -3.27
CA ASN A 141 -1.13 13.57 -3.66
C ASN A 141 -2.19 13.13 -2.65
N PHE A 142 -2.80 14.10 -1.97
CA PHE A 142 -3.88 13.90 -1.02
C PHE A 142 -5.18 14.61 -1.46
N ASN A 143 -5.25 15.05 -2.74
CA ASN A 143 -6.32 15.68 -3.56
C ASN A 143 -7.20 16.79 -2.94
N ASN A 144 -7.52 16.72 -1.65
CA ASN A 144 -8.33 17.70 -0.92
C ASN A 144 -7.51 18.60 0.02
N ASN A 145 -6.22 18.32 0.20
CA ASN A 145 -5.38 19.01 1.18
C ASN A 145 -4.02 19.45 0.62
N PHE A 146 -3.44 18.66 -0.30
CA PHE A 146 -2.09 18.88 -0.81
C PHE A 146 -1.85 18.04 -2.06
N ARG A 147 -1.25 18.61 -3.10
CA ARG A 147 -0.83 17.88 -4.30
C ARG A 147 0.46 18.48 -4.85
N VAL A 148 1.51 17.67 -4.94
CA VAL A 148 2.80 18.05 -5.53
C VAL A 148 3.23 16.96 -6.51
N HIS A 149 3.65 17.40 -7.70
CA HIS A 149 4.11 16.54 -8.80
C HIS A 149 5.56 16.85 -9.16
N GLY A 150 6.27 15.82 -9.60
CA GLY A 150 7.67 15.91 -9.99
C GLY A 150 8.59 15.54 -8.84
N GLU A 151 9.89 15.55 -9.09
CA GLU A 151 10.88 15.20 -8.07
C GLU A 151 11.00 16.31 -7.01
N PHE A 152 10.76 16.00 -5.74
CA PHE A 152 10.98 16.91 -4.62
C PHE A 152 11.54 16.18 -3.40
N ILE A 153 12.19 16.95 -2.53
CA ILE A 153 12.71 16.50 -1.24
C ILE A 153 11.78 17.02 -0.16
N ILE A 154 11.37 16.15 0.76
CA ILE A 154 10.62 16.58 1.94
C ILE A 154 11.61 16.96 3.03
N THR A 155 11.54 18.20 3.49
CA THR A 155 12.30 18.70 4.64
C THR A 155 11.33 19.08 5.74
N THR A 156 11.69 18.82 6.98
CA THR A 156 10.97 19.32 8.16
C THR A 156 11.94 20.15 8.99
N ASP A 157 11.58 21.41 9.23
CA ASP A 157 12.35 22.33 10.09
C ASP A 157 12.26 21.96 11.58
#